data_AF-A0A258B8F6-F1
#
_entry.id   AF-A0A258B8F6-F1
#
_cell.length_a   1.000
_cell.length_b   1.000
_cell.length_c   1.000
_cell.angle_alpha   90.00
_cell.angle_beta   90.00
_cell.angle_gamma   90.00
#
_symmetry.space_group_name_H-M   'P 1'
#
loop_
_entity.id
_entity.type
_entity.pdbx_description
1 polymer ?
#
loop_
_entity_poly.entity_id
_entity_poly.type
_entity_poly.pdbx_seq_one_letter_code
_entity_poly.pdbx_strand_id
1 'polypeptide(L)'
;MIPAVASEGLADAVDVFCEGIGFSLAQTERVFQAAQAQGLRVKLHAEQLSNLKGSALAARYGALSADHLEYLDEDGIAAMKASGTVATLLPGAFYFVRETKLPPVQALRDAHVPMALATDNNPGTSPLTSLLLTMNMAATLFRMTVDECLLGVTLNAARALGLDHNIGSLKAGKACDLAIWDVERPEELVYRIGFNPLHQRVFNGVEV
;
A
#
# COMPACT_ATOMS: atom_id res chain seq x y z
N MET A 1 6.43 -9.43 -23.33
CA MET A 1 6.71 -8.18 -22.61
C MET A 1 7.53 -8.42 -21.36
N ILE A 2 7.01 -9.14 -20.35
CA ILE A 2 7.67 -9.30 -19.03
C ILE A 2 9.14 -9.77 -19.12
N PRO A 3 9.52 -10.79 -19.93
CA PRO A 3 10.93 -11.18 -20.03
C PRO A 3 11.86 -10.08 -20.56
N ALA A 4 11.39 -9.27 -21.52
CA ALA A 4 12.18 -8.16 -22.05
C ALA A 4 12.39 -7.06 -20.99
N VAL A 5 11.30 -6.65 -20.32
CA VAL A 5 11.32 -5.67 -19.21
C VAL A 5 12.26 -6.12 -18.09
N ALA A 6 12.20 -7.41 -17.73
CA ALA A 6 13.10 -7.99 -16.72
C ALA A 6 14.56 -7.98 -17.17
N SER A 7 14.83 -8.38 -18.42
CA SER A 7 16.20 -8.41 -18.95
C SER A 7 16.84 -7.02 -19.07
N GLU A 8 16.03 -5.99 -19.27
CA GLU A 8 16.46 -4.59 -19.36
C GLU A 8 16.50 -3.90 -17.98
N GLY A 9 16.07 -4.56 -16.91
CA GLY A 9 16.07 -4.00 -15.55
C GLY A 9 15.10 -2.83 -15.36
N LEU A 10 13.99 -2.81 -16.11
CA LEU A 10 13.07 -1.66 -16.15
C LEU A 10 11.94 -1.72 -15.12
N ALA A 11 11.80 -2.81 -14.37
CA ALA A 11 10.74 -2.98 -13.38
C ALA A 11 11.25 -3.67 -12.12
N ASP A 12 10.86 -3.14 -10.96
CA ASP A 12 11.12 -3.74 -9.65
C ASP A 12 10.04 -4.76 -9.25
N ALA A 13 8.82 -4.56 -9.75
CA ALA A 13 7.67 -5.42 -9.48
C ALA A 13 6.66 -5.40 -10.64
N VAL A 14 5.79 -6.41 -10.66
CA VAL A 14 4.65 -6.52 -11.59
C VAL A 14 3.34 -6.38 -10.82
N ASP A 15 2.42 -5.58 -11.36
CA ASP A 15 1.09 -5.33 -10.80
C ASP A 15 0.01 -5.69 -11.82
N VAL A 16 -1.20 -6.03 -11.33
CA VAL A 16 -2.37 -6.37 -12.15
C VAL A 16 -3.63 -5.81 -11.48
N PHE A 17 -4.55 -5.32 -12.29
CA PHE A 17 -5.91 -4.99 -11.85
C PHE A 17 -6.82 -6.22 -11.96
N CYS A 18 -7.00 -6.94 -10.85
CA CYS A 18 -7.81 -8.16 -10.79
C CYS A 18 -9.24 -7.82 -10.36
N GLU A 19 -10.12 -7.62 -11.34
CA GLU A 19 -11.48 -7.14 -11.11
C GLU A 19 -12.40 -7.55 -12.29
N GLY A 20 -13.72 -7.57 -12.08
CA GLY A 20 -14.70 -7.92 -13.11
C GLY A 20 -14.69 -6.98 -14.32
N ILE A 21 -14.20 -5.75 -14.16
CA ILE A 21 -13.98 -4.78 -15.24
C ILE A 21 -12.51 -4.70 -15.70
N GLY A 22 -11.62 -5.49 -15.09
CA GLY A 22 -10.20 -5.57 -15.37
C GLY A 22 -9.83 -6.95 -15.89
N PHE A 23 -8.93 -7.61 -15.18
CA PHE A 23 -8.52 -8.99 -15.47
C PHE A 23 -9.16 -9.99 -14.52
N SER A 24 -9.56 -11.14 -15.06
CA SER A 24 -10.01 -12.28 -14.26
C SER A 24 -8.89 -12.90 -13.42
N LEU A 25 -9.24 -13.61 -12.36
CA LEU A 25 -8.30 -14.33 -11.50
C LEU A 25 -7.33 -15.23 -12.28
N ALA A 26 -7.82 -15.96 -13.29
CA ALA A 26 -6.99 -16.83 -14.13
C ALA A 26 -6.02 -16.06 -15.04
N GLN A 27 -6.41 -14.88 -15.51
CA GLN A 27 -5.50 -14.01 -16.28
C GLN A 27 -4.43 -13.40 -15.38
N THR A 28 -4.81 -12.95 -14.19
CA THR A 28 -3.88 -12.46 -13.17
C THR A 28 -2.84 -13.52 -12.80
N GLU A 29 -3.27 -14.76 -12.57
CA GLU A 29 -2.36 -15.85 -12.23
C GLU A 29 -1.33 -16.12 -13.35
N ARG A 30 -1.72 -16.05 -14.62
CA ARG A 30 -0.79 -16.18 -15.75
C ARG A 30 0.27 -15.08 -15.76
N VAL A 31 -0.09 -13.86 -15.38
CA VAL A 31 0.87 -12.74 -15.26
C VAL A 31 1.84 -13.00 -14.11
N PHE A 32 1.35 -13.46 -12.95
CA PHE A 32 2.19 -13.78 -11.80
C PHE A 32 3.17 -14.92 -12.08
N GLN A 33 2.73 -15.97 -12.76
CA GLN A 33 3.61 -17.06 -13.20
C GLN A 33 4.74 -16.54 -14.10
N ALA A 34 4.43 -15.64 -15.03
CA ALA A 34 5.44 -15.02 -15.89
C ALA A 34 6.41 -14.11 -15.12
N ALA A 35 5.91 -13.32 -14.15
CA ALA A 35 6.74 -12.48 -13.30
C ALA A 35 7.70 -13.32 -12.43
N GLN A 36 7.18 -14.36 -11.78
CA GLN A 36 7.95 -15.27 -10.92
C GLN A 36 9.03 -16.00 -11.73
N ALA A 37 8.73 -16.43 -12.96
CA ALA A 37 9.71 -17.06 -13.85
C ALA A 37 10.87 -16.12 -14.23
N GLN A 38 10.72 -14.81 -14.06
CA GLN A 38 11.76 -13.81 -14.29
C GLN A 38 12.35 -13.24 -12.99
N GLY A 39 11.98 -13.78 -11.83
CA GLY A 39 12.46 -13.30 -10.53
C GLY A 39 11.89 -11.94 -10.10
N LEU A 40 10.85 -11.44 -10.79
CA LEU A 40 10.20 -10.18 -10.42
C LEU A 40 9.22 -10.40 -9.27
N ARG A 41 9.19 -9.44 -8.34
CA ARG A 41 8.21 -9.40 -7.26
C ARG A 41 6.83 -9.06 -7.84
N VAL A 42 5.76 -9.46 -7.15
CA VAL A 42 4.39 -9.16 -7.58
C VAL A 42 3.63 -8.35 -6.53
N LYS A 43 2.63 -7.60 -6.99
CA LYS A 43 1.60 -6.93 -6.19
C LYS A 43 0.28 -6.91 -6.96
N LEU A 44 -0.79 -6.46 -6.33
CA LEU A 44 -2.12 -6.58 -6.92
C LEU A 44 -3.09 -5.48 -6.49
N HIS A 45 -3.73 -4.82 -7.45
CA HIS A 45 -5.00 -4.15 -7.20
C HIS A 45 -6.11 -5.19 -7.10
N ALA A 46 -6.66 -5.35 -5.90
CA ALA A 46 -7.56 -6.43 -5.56
C ALA A 46 -8.75 -5.91 -4.76
N GLU A 47 -9.92 -6.51 -5.00
CA GLU A 47 -11.09 -6.39 -4.14
C GLU A 47 -11.60 -4.95 -3.98
N GLN A 48 -11.37 -4.11 -5.00
CA GLN A 48 -11.81 -2.71 -5.00
C GLN A 48 -13.32 -2.61 -5.19
N LEU A 49 -13.88 -3.35 -6.16
CA LEU A 49 -15.29 -3.24 -6.56
C LEU A 49 -16.05 -4.54 -6.33
N SER A 50 -15.37 -5.69 -6.36
CA SER A 50 -15.94 -6.99 -6.08
C SER A 50 -14.89 -7.97 -5.55
N ASN A 51 -15.33 -9.07 -4.94
CA ASN A 51 -14.41 -10.08 -4.43
C ASN A 51 -14.19 -11.21 -5.45
N LEU A 52 -13.03 -11.19 -6.13
CA LEU A 52 -12.58 -12.25 -7.04
C LEU A 52 -11.55 -13.19 -6.41
N LYS A 53 -11.27 -13.07 -5.10
CA LYS A 53 -10.22 -13.80 -4.38
C LYS A 53 -8.80 -13.43 -4.87
N GLY A 54 -8.60 -12.22 -5.39
CA GLY A 54 -7.31 -11.73 -5.88
C GLY A 54 -6.25 -11.64 -4.77
N SER A 55 -6.60 -11.10 -3.62
CA SER A 55 -5.78 -11.03 -2.40
C SER A 55 -5.25 -12.40 -1.96
N ALA A 56 -6.10 -13.43 -1.94
CA ALA A 56 -5.69 -14.79 -1.64
C ALA A 56 -4.73 -15.36 -2.72
N LEU A 57 -4.95 -15.05 -4.00
CA LEU A 57 -3.99 -15.38 -5.06
C LEU A 57 -2.66 -14.65 -4.87
N ALA A 58 -2.68 -13.34 -4.63
CA ALA A 58 -1.48 -12.53 -4.38
C ALA A 58 -0.65 -13.09 -3.22
N ALA A 59 -1.30 -13.43 -2.11
CA ALA A 59 -0.67 -14.08 -0.97
C ALA A 59 0.01 -15.42 -1.32
N ARG A 60 -0.62 -16.27 -2.15
CA ARG A 60 0.00 -17.55 -2.60
C ARG A 60 1.29 -17.34 -3.40
N TYR A 61 1.40 -16.24 -4.12
CA TYR A 61 2.59 -15.88 -4.90
C TYR A 61 3.59 -15.03 -4.09
N GLY A 62 3.37 -14.83 -2.79
CA GLY A 62 4.25 -14.04 -1.93
C GLY A 62 4.31 -12.56 -2.35
N ALA A 63 3.17 -12.03 -2.78
CA ALA A 63 3.06 -10.64 -3.21
C ALA A 63 3.51 -9.67 -2.11
N LEU A 64 4.12 -8.56 -2.53
CA LEU A 64 4.53 -7.48 -1.65
C LEU A 64 3.31 -6.83 -0.97
N SER A 65 2.30 -6.52 -1.76
CA SER A 65 1.05 -5.92 -1.31
C SER A 65 -0.15 -6.45 -2.10
N ALA A 66 -1.32 -6.34 -1.47
CA ALA A 66 -2.60 -6.27 -2.13
C ALA A 66 -3.24 -4.92 -1.77
N ASP A 67 -3.74 -4.21 -2.76
CA ASP A 67 -4.08 -2.79 -2.71
C ASP A 67 -5.60 -2.61 -2.96
N HIS A 68 -6.24 -1.61 -2.33
CA HIS A 68 -7.70 -1.36 -2.24
C HIS A 68 -8.43 -2.11 -1.10
N LEU A 69 -8.89 -3.33 -1.34
CA LEU A 69 -9.42 -4.28 -0.34
C LEU A 69 -10.80 -3.97 0.28
N GLU A 70 -11.63 -3.13 -0.32
CA GLU A 70 -13.00 -2.84 0.15
C GLU A 70 -13.85 -4.12 0.32
N TYR A 71 -13.69 -5.09 -0.58
CA TYR A 71 -14.43 -6.35 -0.62
C TYR A 71 -13.64 -7.56 -0.11
N LEU A 72 -12.49 -7.34 0.55
CA LEU A 72 -11.66 -8.40 1.13
C LEU A 72 -12.46 -9.22 2.16
N ASP A 73 -12.24 -10.54 2.16
CA ASP A 73 -12.87 -11.48 3.07
C ASP A 73 -11.88 -12.14 4.05
N GLU A 74 -12.41 -12.97 4.94
CA GLU A 74 -11.65 -13.65 5.99
C GLU A 74 -10.57 -14.60 5.43
N ASP A 75 -10.86 -15.31 4.33
CA ASP A 75 -9.91 -16.19 3.67
C ASP A 75 -8.71 -15.40 3.11
N GLY A 76 -8.98 -14.27 2.46
CA GLY A 76 -7.96 -13.35 1.96
C GLY A 76 -7.11 -12.78 3.09
N ILE A 77 -7.74 -12.34 4.19
CA ILE A 77 -7.03 -11.84 5.38
C ILE A 77 -6.11 -12.92 5.96
N ALA A 78 -6.61 -14.15 6.12
CA ALA A 78 -5.82 -15.27 6.63
C ALA A 78 -4.62 -15.57 5.72
N ALA A 79 -4.82 -15.55 4.39
CA ALA A 79 -3.75 -15.76 3.42
C ALA A 79 -2.70 -14.63 3.45
N MET A 80 -3.12 -13.37 3.53
CA MET A 80 -2.22 -12.23 3.65
C MET A 80 -1.41 -12.29 4.94
N LYS A 81 -2.04 -12.67 6.06
CA LYS A 81 -1.34 -12.89 7.33
C LYS A 81 -0.28 -13.99 7.21
N ALA A 82 -0.62 -15.12 6.60
CA ALA A 82 0.30 -16.25 6.47
C ALA A 82 1.50 -15.94 5.56
N SER A 83 1.30 -15.17 4.49
CA SER A 83 2.33 -14.82 3.51
C SER A 83 3.17 -13.59 3.90
N GLY A 84 2.64 -12.72 4.75
CA GLY A 84 3.23 -11.41 5.06
C GLY A 84 2.92 -10.33 4.02
N THR A 85 2.01 -10.59 3.08
CA THR A 85 1.54 -9.58 2.12
C THR A 85 0.90 -8.39 2.84
N VAL A 86 1.31 -7.18 2.48
CA VAL A 86 0.81 -5.94 3.08
C VAL A 86 -0.57 -5.57 2.51
N ALA A 87 -1.47 -5.11 3.37
CA ALA A 87 -2.74 -4.53 2.97
C ALA A 87 -2.56 -3.02 2.71
N THR A 88 -2.52 -2.57 1.46
CA THR A 88 -2.43 -1.13 1.16
C THR A 88 -3.82 -0.54 1.00
N LEU A 89 -4.21 0.34 1.92
CA LEU A 89 -5.52 1.00 1.90
C LEU A 89 -5.42 2.35 1.19
N LEU A 90 -6.39 2.63 0.32
CA LEU A 90 -6.36 3.75 -0.62
C LEU A 90 -7.55 4.70 -0.39
N PRO A 91 -7.55 5.47 0.72
CA PRO A 91 -8.71 6.28 1.11
C PRO A 91 -9.03 7.41 0.13
N GLY A 92 -8.05 7.86 -0.66
CA GLY A 92 -8.26 8.85 -1.71
C GLY A 92 -9.18 8.33 -2.82
N ALA A 93 -8.97 7.08 -3.26
CA ALA A 93 -9.80 6.45 -4.28
C ALA A 93 -11.22 6.21 -3.75
N PHE A 94 -11.33 5.61 -2.56
CA PHE A 94 -12.58 5.41 -1.84
C PHE A 94 -13.41 6.70 -1.74
N TYR A 95 -12.77 7.80 -1.34
CA TYR A 95 -13.41 9.11 -1.24
C TYR A 95 -13.93 9.60 -2.60
N PHE A 96 -13.07 9.60 -3.62
CA PHE A 96 -13.35 10.23 -4.91
C PHE A 96 -14.45 9.50 -5.68
N VAL A 97 -14.44 8.17 -5.65
CA VAL A 97 -15.47 7.34 -6.33
C VAL A 97 -16.76 7.22 -5.52
N ARG A 98 -16.82 7.83 -4.32
CA ARG A 98 -17.97 7.81 -3.40
C ARG A 98 -18.38 6.40 -3.00
N GLU A 99 -17.39 5.53 -2.79
CA GLU A 99 -17.62 4.18 -2.31
C GLU A 99 -18.24 4.21 -0.90
N THR A 100 -19.06 3.20 -0.60
CA THR A 100 -19.75 3.02 0.69
C THR A 100 -19.28 1.75 1.41
N LYS A 101 -18.70 0.79 0.69
CA LYS A 101 -18.11 -0.41 1.24
C LYS A 101 -16.73 -0.10 1.82
N LEU A 102 -16.62 -0.13 3.15
CA LEU A 102 -15.34 0.08 3.83
C LEU A 102 -14.45 -1.18 3.73
N PRO A 103 -13.12 -1.01 3.58
CA PRO A 103 -12.18 -2.12 3.75
C PRO A 103 -12.26 -2.66 5.20
N PRO A 104 -11.99 -3.96 5.42
CA PRO A 104 -12.20 -4.62 6.71
C PRO A 104 -11.06 -4.33 7.72
N VAL A 105 -10.84 -3.05 8.05
CA VAL A 105 -9.74 -2.58 8.92
C VAL A 105 -9.68 -3.31 10.26
N GLN A 106 -10.83 -3.50 10.93
CA GLN A 106 -10.85 -4.20 12.22
C GLN A 106 -10.39 -5.66 12.08
N ALA A 107 -10.81 -6.37 11.04
CA ALA A 107 -10.42 -7.75 10.82
C ALA A 107 -8.93 -7.87 10.43
N LEU A 108 -8.41 -6.94 9.63
CA LEU A 108 -6.97 -6.83 9.34
C LEU A 108 -6.15 -6.59 10.61
N ARG A 109 -6.64 -5.70 11.49
CA ARG A 109 -6.04 -5.41 12.79
C ARG A 109 -6.02 -6.63 13.70
N ASP A 110 -7.15 -7.33 13.84
CA ASP A 110 -7.28 -8.52 14.68
C ASP A 110 -6.39 -9.67 14.19
N ALA A 111 -6.22 -9.80 12.87
CA ALA A 111 -5.32 -10.76 12.26
C ALA A 111 -3.84 -10.33 12.30
N HIS A 112 -3.54 -9.09 12.72
CA HIS A 112 -2.21 -8.48 12.65
C HIS A 112 -1.61 -8.52 11.23
N VAL A 113 -2.40 -8.18 10.22
CA VAL A 113 -1.92 -7.91 8.86
C VAL A 113 -1.35 -6.49 8.83
N PRO A 114 -0.11 -6.27 8.31
CA PRO A 114 0.43 -4.93 8.19
C PRO A 114 -0.41 -4.11 7.20
N MET A 115 -0.81 -2.90 7.61
CA MET A 115 -1.59 -1.99 6.79
C MET A 115 -0.71 -0.82 6.33
N ALA A 116 -0.61 -0.61 5.02
CA ALA A 116 0.02 0.56 4.40
C ALA A 116 -1.03 1.57 3.92
N LEU A 117 -0.61 2.81 3.72
CA LEU A 117 -1.43 3.87 3.14
C LEU A 117 -0.70 4.48 1.94
N ALA A 118 -1.42 4.73 0.86
CA ALA A 118 -0.90 5.44 -0.29
C ALA A 118 -1.94 6.41 -0.86
N THR A 119 -1.45 7.40 -1.62
CA THR A 119 -2.32 8.39 -2.26
C THR A 119 -3.17 7.80 -3.37
N ASP A 120 -2.72 6.70 -3.98
CA ASP A 120 -3.22 6.21 -5.26
C ASP A 120 -3.24 7.31 -6.34
N ASN A 121 -2.25 8.22 -6.34
CA ASN A 121 -2.28 9.39 -7.22
C ASN A 121 -2.40 8.99 -8.70
N ASN A 122 -3.58 9.20 -9.27
CA ASN A 122 -3.92 8.82 -10.63
C ASN A 122 -5.02 9.75 -11.19
N PRO A 123 -5.14 9.86 -12.52
CA PRO A 123 -6.05 10.83 -13.13
C PRO A 123 -7.53 10.43 -13.08
N GLY A 124 -7.86 9.16 -12.81
CA GLY A 124 -9.20 8.61 -12.98
C GLY A 124 -9.99 8.46 -11.67
N THR A 125 -9.35 7.94 -10.63
CA THR A 125 -10.02 7.54 -9.38
C THR A 125 -9.41 8.18 -8.15
N SER A 126 -8.18 8.69 -8.19
CA SER A 126 -7.65 9.47 -7.06
C SER A 126 -6.67 10.55 -7.51
N PRO A 127 -7.15 11.74 -7.91
CA PRO A 127 -6.28 12.89 -8.20
C PRO A 127 -5.75 13.52 -6.89
N LEU A 128 -5.30 12.70 -5.94
CA LEU A 128 -4.80 13.07 -4.62
C LEU A 128 -3.27 13.10 -4.62
N THR A 129 -2.69 14.27 -4.38
CA THR A 129 -1.24 14.48 -4.37
C THR A 129 -0.65 14.70 -2.98
N SER A 130 -1.42 14.49 -1.91
CA SER A 130 -0.99 14.74 -0.54
C SER A 130 -1.08 13.49 0.33
N LEU A 131 0.08 12.96 0.74
CA LEU A 131 0.17 11.81 1.63
C LEU A 131 -0.25 12.14 3.08
N LEU A 132 -0.05 13.39 3.52
CA LEU A 132 -0.59 13.86 4.82
C LEU A 132 -2.12 13.84 4.80
N LEU A 133 -2.74 14.27 3.69
CA LEU A 133 -4.18 14.18 3.53
C LEU A 133 -4.67 12.72 3.44
N THR A 134 -3.91 11.82 2.81
CA THR A 134 -4.19 10.37 2.84
C THR A 134 -4.27 9.85 4.28
N MET A 135 -3.32 10.20 5.14
CA MET A 135 -3.36 9.80 6.56
C MET A 135 -4.60 10.33 7.28
N ASN A 136 -4.95 11.61 7.06
CA ASN A 136 -6.15 12.18 7.62
C ASN A 136 -7.43 11.45 7.15
N MET A 137 -7.52 11.15 5.85
CA MET A 137 -8.63 10.40 5.29
C MET A 137 -8.71 8.97 5.83
N ALA A 138 -7.57 8.29 6.03
CA ALA A 138 -7.55 6.97 6.65
C ALA A 138 -8.09 6.99 8.09
N ALA A 139 -7.69 7.97 8.89
CA ALA A 139 -8.22 8.13 10.24
C ALA A 139 -9.73 8.47 10.23
N THR A 140 -10.14 9.37 9.33
CA THR A 140 -11.52 9.89 9.28
C THR A 140 -12.51 8.89 8.68
N LEU A 141 -12.17 8.30 7.54
CA LEU A 141 -13.04 7.42 6.75
C LEU A 141 -12.92 5.96 7.22
N PHE A 142 -11.69 5.50 7.46
CA PHE A 142 -11.41 4.09 7.77
C PHE A 142 -11.20 3.81 9.26
N ARG A 143 -11.27 4.84 10.11
CA ARG A 143 -11.15 4.74 11.58
C ARG A 143 -9.82 4.12 12.02
N MET A 144 -8.76 4.38 11.26
CA MET A 144 -7.40 4.02 11.67
C MET A 144 -6.92 4.93 12.80
N THR A 145 -6.07 4.41 13.68
CA THR A 145 -5.42 5.21 14.72
C THR A 145 -4.28 6.06 14.14
N VAL A 146 -3.81 7.05 14.91
CA VAL A 146 -2.63 7.84 14.51
C VAL A 146 -1.42 6.93 14.27
N ASP A 147 -1.16 5.98 15.16
CA ASP A 147 -0.03 5.05 15.05
C ASP A 147 -0.14 4.19 13.79
N GLU A 148 -1.34 3.70 13.47
CA GLU A 148 -1.60 2.94 12.25
C GLU A 148 -1.36 3.80 10.99
N CYS A 149 -1.77 5.06 10.99
CA CYS A 149 -1.53 5.97 9.88
C CYS A 149 -0.03 6.24 9.68
N LEU A 150 0.71 6.56 10.76
CA LEU A 150 2.15 6.83 10.70
C LEU A 150 2.93 5.59 10.26
N LEU A 151 2.63 4.40 10.81
CA LEU A 151 3.20 3.14 10.35
C LEU A 151 2.82 2.85 8.89
N GLY A 152 1.60 3.21 8.50
CA GLY A 152 1.06 3.00 7.16
C GLY A 152 1.84 3.70 6.06
N VAL A 153 2.40 4.89 6.36
CA VAL A 153 3.19 5.68 5.40
C VAL A 153 4.71 5.58 5.62
N THR A 154 5.16 4.78 6.59
CA THR A 154 6.59 4.58 6.89
C THR A 154 6.97 3.10 6.77
N LEU A 155 6.93 2.35 7.87
CA LEU A 155 7.42 0.97 7.92
C LEU A 155 6.59 0.03 7.05
N ASN A 156 5.26 0.13 7.08
CA ASN A 156 4.41 -0.76 6.30
C ASN A 156 4.43 -0.40 4.81
N ALA A 157 4.54 0.88 4.45
CA ALA A 157 4.80 1.30 3.08
C ALA A 157 6.14 0.75 2.55
N ALA A 158 7.20 0.81 3.36
CA ALA A 158 8.49 0.22 2.99
C ALA A 158 8.38 -1.30 2.78
N ARG A 159 7.60 -2.00 3.61
CA ARG A 159 7.32 -3.45 3.44
C ARG A 159 6.56 -3.74 2.15
N ALA A 160 5.56 -2.93 1.81
CA ALA A 160 4.78 -3.04 0.57
C ALA A 160 5.62 -2.83 -0.70
N LEU A 161 6.85 -2.35 -0.55
CA LEU A 161 7.85 -2.19 -1.61
C LEU A 161 9.02 -3.18 -1.49
N GLY A 162 9.09 -3.98 -0.41
CA GLY A 162 10.22 -4.88 -0.14
C GLY A 162 11.50 -4.15 0.29
N LEU A 163 11.38 -2.91 0.74
CA LEU A 163 12.49 -2.01 1.10
C LEU A 163 12.62 -1.79 2.61
N ASP A 164 11.85 -2.50 3.44
CA ASP A 164 11.85 -2.33 4.89
C ASP A 164 13.14 -2.80 5.58
N HIS A 165 14.03 -3.50 4.87
CA HIS A 165 15.39 -3.74 5.33
C HIS A 165 16.27 -2.47 5.25
N ASN A 166 15.94 -1.53 4.35
CA ASN A 166 16.75 -0.34 4.07
C ASN A 166 16.12 0.98 4.56
N ILE A 167 14.79 1.14 4.48
CA ILE A 167 14.09 2.40 4.79
C ILE A 167 12.87 2.18 5.71
N GLY A 168 12.10 3.24 5.97
CA GLY A 168 10.82 3.20 6.68
C GLY A 168 10.91 3.16 8.22
N SER A 169 12.10 3.14 8.80
CA SER A 169 12.28 3.26 10.26
C SER A 169 13.65 3.84 10.62
N LEU A 170 13.72 4.57 11.74
CA LEU A 170 14.97 5.11 12.27
C LEU A 170 15.72 4.02 13.05
N LYS A 171 16.56 3.23 12.35
CA LYS A 171 17.42 2.21 12.93
C LYS A 171 18.82 2.30 12.35
N ALA A 172 19.85 2.12 13.19
CA ALA A 172 21.22 2.09 12.72
C ALA A 172 21.40 1.03 11.61
N GLY A 173 22.14 1.39 10.56
CA GLY A 173 22.37 0.53 9.38
C GLY A 173 21.38 0.74 8.23
N LYS A 174 20.28 1.48 8.42
CA LYS A 174 19.35 1.90 7.37
C LYS A 174 19.78 3.21 6.70
N ALA A 175 19.20 3.52 5.54
CA ALA A 175 19.38 4.82 4.89
C ALA A 175 18.88 5.96 5.78
N CYS A 176 19.58 7.10 5.72
CA CYS A 176 19.23 8.30 6.47
C CYS A 176 18.20 9.14 5.68
N ASP A 177 16.98 8.62 5.62
CA ASP A 177 15.84 9.27 4.98
C ASP A 177 14.89 9.79 6.07
N LEU A 178 14.86 11.12 6.25
CA LEU A 178 14.17 11.77 7.37
C LEU A 178 13.25 12.89 6.87
N ALA A 179 12.16 13.08 7.61
CA ALA A 179 11.36 14.28 7.57
C ALA A 179 11.37 14.90 8.97
N ILE A 180 11.84 16.14 9.06
CA ILE A 180 11.82 16.95 10.28
C ILE A 180 10.56 17.83 10.19
N TRP A 181 9.71 17.74 11.21
CA TRP A 181 8.39 18.36 11.22
C TRP A 181 8.32 19.49 12.24
N ASP A 182 7.70 20.60 11.85
CA ASP A 182 7.37 21.73 12.72
C ASP A 182 6.02 21.46 13.41
N VAL A 183 6.02 20.51 14.35
CA VAL A 183 4.87 20.09 15.15
C VAL A 183 5.32 19.77 16.57
N GLU A 184 4.44 19.94 17.54
CA GLU A 184 4.71 19.60 18.94
C GLU A 184 4.48 18.11 19.20
N ARG A 185 3.57 17.48 18.44
CA ARG A 185 3.29 16.06 18.56
C ARG A 185 3.00 15.37 17.20
N PRO A 186 3.32 14.07 17.04
CA PRO A 186 3.09 13.35 15.78
C PRO A 186 1.64 13.28 15.33
N GLU A 187 0.66 13.32 16.24
CA GLU A 187 -0.77 13.29 15.90
C GLU A 187 -1.17 14.44 14.98
N GLU A 188 -0.45 15.56 15.04
CA GLU A 188 -0.69 16.73 14.21
C GLU A 188 -0.52 16.46 12.71
N LEU A 189 0.29 15.46 12.33
CA LEU A 189 0.50 15.04 10.95
C LEU A 189 -0.73 14.34 10.35
N VAL A 190 -1.55 13.72 11.21
CA VAL A 190 -2.78 13.01 10.83
C VAL A 190 -4.01 13.90 11.04
N TYR A 191 -3.97 14.76 12.06
CA TYR A 191 -5.08 15.60 12.48
C TYR A 191 -5.45 16.71 11.48
N ARG A 192 -4.45 17.44 10.96
CA ARG A 192 -4.71 18.61 10.10
C ARG A 192 -5.20 18.21 8.70
N ILE A 193 -6.06 19.05 8.14
CA ILE A 193 -6.59 18.88 6.77
C ILE A 193 -5.98 19.98 5.88
N GLY A 194 -5.28 19.58 4.81
CA GLY A 194 -4.73 20.53 3.84
C GLY A 194 -3.56 21.38 4.36
N PHE A 195 -2.78 20.86 5.31
CA PHE A 195 -1.62 21.55 5.88
C PHE A 195 -0.33 20.75 5.66
N ASN A 196 0.79 21.45 5.50
CA ASN A 196 2.12 20.83 5.36
C ASN A 196 3.11 21.46 6.36
N PRO A 197 3.37 20.82 7.50
CA PRO A 197 4.33 21.29 8.51
C PRO A 197 5.75 20.78 8.29
N LEU A 198 6.14 20.35 7.09
CA LEU A 198 7.50 19.89 6.84
C LEU A 198 8.49 21.05 7.03
N HIS A 199 9.40 20.91 7.98
CA HIS A 199 10.47 21.88 8.22
C HIS A 199 11.65 21.60 7.29
N GLN A 200 12.09 20.34 7.24
CA GLN A 200 13.28 19.93 6.49
C GLN A 200 13.17 18.47 6.07
N ARG A 201 13.74 18.15 4.91
CA ARG A 201 13.84 16.79 4.40
C ARG A 201 15.29 16.40 4.23
N VAL A 202 15.62 15.18 4.64
CA VAL A 202 16.93 14.56 4.44
C VAL A 202 16.73 13.30 3.62
N PHE A 203 17.52 13.12 2.57
CA PHE A 203 17.50 11.95 1.72
C PHE A 203 18.92 11.43 1.52
N ASN A 204 19.16 10.16 1.86
CA ASN A 204 20.48 9.56 1.93
C ASN A 204 21.51 10.41 2.71
N GLY A 205 21.07 11.02 3.81
CA GLY A 205 21.92 11.85 4.67
C GLY A 205 22.20 13.26 4.15
N VAL A 206 21.57 13.68 3.05
CA VAL A 206 21.72 15.03 2.47
C VAL A 206 20.40 15.79 2.56
N GLU A 207 20.44 17.06 2.97
CA GLU A 207 19.29 17.96 2.97
C GLU A 207 18.86 18.32 1.53
N VAL A 208 17.55 18.24 1.24
CA VAL A 208 16.98 18.31 -0.12
C VAL A 208 15.53 18.83 -0.17
#